data_AF-A0A2I0HFF2-F1
#
_entry.id   AF-A0A2I0HFF2-F1
#
_cell.length_a   1.000
_cell.length_b   1.000
_cell.length_c   1.000
_cell.angle_alpha   90.00
_cell.angle_beta   90.00
_cell.angle_gamma   90.00
#
_symmetry.space_group_name_H-M   'P 1'
#
loop_
_entity.id
_entity.type
_entity.pdbx_description
1 polymer ?
#
loop_
_entity_poly.entity_id
_entity_poly.type
_entity_poly.pdbx_seq_one_letter_code
_entity_poly.pdbx_strand_id
1 'polypeptide(L)'
;LVNESDLPRLPYLQNIIKETLRLFPGGPFSVMHESSAGCRVGGYWVPGGTMLLINLYSIQRDPRYWSEPEKFKPERFEGMEGFRDGHRMFPFGSGRRRCAGENLALRMTGLTLGSLI
;
A
#
# COMPACT_ATOMS: atom_id res chain seq x y z
N LEU A 1 -6.21 -13.05 24.63
CA LEU A 1 -6.96 -12.61 23.43
C LEU A 1 -6.52 -11.18 23.13
N VAL A 2 -6.13 -10.90 21.88
CA VAL A 2 -5.71 -9.56 21.44
C VAL A 2 -6.96 -8.69 21.23
N ASN A 3 -6.95 -7.48 21.77
CA ASN A 3 -8.01 -6.48 21.56
C ASN A 3 -7.55 -5.38 20.61
N GLU A 4 -8.50 -4.60 20.10
CA GLU A 4 -8.19 -3.53 19.14
C GLU A 4 -7.28 -2.45 19.76
N SER A 5 -7.44 -2.19 21.05
CA SER A 5 -6.61 -1.27 21.84
C SER A 5 -5.14 -1.70 21.94
N ASP A 6 -4.85 -2.98 21.68
CA ASP A 6 -3.49 -3.52 21.76
C ASP A 6 -2.73 -3.30 20.43
N LEU A 7 -3.44 -3.15 19.30
CA LEU A 7 -2.82 -3.03 17.97
C LEU A 7 -1.76 -1.92 17.84
N PRO A 8 -1.92 -0.71 18.43
CA PRO A 8 -0.89 0.33 18.38
C PRO A 8 0.39 -0.05 19.14
N ARG A 9 0.30 -1.01 20.08
CA ARG A 9 1.42 -1.48 20.91
C ARG A 9 2.12 -2.72 20.32
N LEU A 10 1.69 -3.17 19.14
CA LEU A 10 2.25 -4.33 18.44
C LEU A 10 2.97 -3.88 17.16
N PRO A 11 4.09 -3.14 17.25
CA PRO A 11 4.75 -2.54 16.09
C PRO A 11 5.23 -3.59 15.09
N TYR A 12 5.71 -4.74 15.57
CA TYR A 12 6.17 -5.81 14.70
C TYR A 12 5.02 -6.45 13.91
N LEU A 13 3.83 -6.58 14.51
CA LEU A 13 2.62 -7.01 13.80
C LEU A 13 2.25 -6.02 12.69
N GLN A 14 2.33 -4.72 12.96
CA GLN A 14 2.10 -3.69 11.94
C GLN A 14 3.12 -3.80 10.80
N ASN A 15 4.39 -4.08 11.11
CA ASN A 15 5.45 -4.27 10.11
C ASN A 15 5.19 -5.50 9.23
N ILE A 16 4.71 -6.60 9.81
CA ILE A 16 4.30 -7.80 9.07
C ILE A 16 3.17 -7.46 8.09
N ILE A 17 2.15 -6.70 8.54
CA ILE A 17 1.03 -6.27 7.68
C ILE A 17 1.53 -5.37 6.55
N LYS A 18 2.40 -4.39 6.84
CA LYS A 18 3.00 -3.51 5.82
C LYS A 18 3.77 -4.32 4.77
N GLU A 19 4.62 -5.25 5.20
CA GLU A 19 5.42 -6.08 4.28
C GLU A 19 4.56 -7.03 3.47
N THR A 20 3.48 -7.54 4.07
CA THR A 20 2.47 -8.33 3.37
C THR A 20 1.80 -7.51 2.29
N LEU A 21 1.35 -6.30 2.57
CA LEU A 21 0.71 -5.43 1.58
C LEU A 21 1.66 -4.93 0.49
N ARG A 22 2.96 -4.80 0.81
CA ARG A 22 3.99 -4.42 -0.16
C ARG A 22 4.21 -5.52 -1.19
N LEU A 23 4.43 -6.74 -0.72
CA LEU A 23 4.68 -7.90 -1.58
C LEU A 23 3.39 -8.41 -2.22
N PHE A 24 2.28 -8.38 -1.50
CA PHE A 24 1.00 -8.94 -1.92
C PHE A 24 -0.09 -7.88 -1.79
N PRO A 25 -0.06 -6.81 -2.62
CA PRO A 25 -1.18 -5.89 -2.68
C PRO A 25 -2.44 -6.64 -3.13
N GLY A 26 -3.62 -6.13 -2.77
CA GLY A 26 -4.91 -6.76 -3.11
C GLY A 26 -5.12 -7.01 -4.61
N GLY A 27 -4.37 -6.30 -5.47
CA GLY A 27 -4.20 -6.63 -6.89
C GLY A 27 -2.86 -6.08 -7.41
N PRO A 28 -2.36 -6.61 -8.55
CA PRO A 28 -1.09 -6.15 -9.13
C PRO A 28 -1.16 -4.72 -9.66
N PHE A 29 -2.36 -4.26 -10.00
CA PHE A 29 -2.67 -2.89 -10.40
C PHE A 29 -3.58 -2.21 -9.38
N SER A 30 -3.53 -0.88 -9.33
CA SER A 30 -4.55 -0.10 -8.64
C SER A 30 -5.89 -0.18 -9.38
N VAL A 31 -6.95 0.31 -8.74
CA VAL A 31 -8.25 0.49 -9.39
C VAL A 31 -8.06 1.38 -10.63
N MET A 32 -8.72 1.03 -11.73
CA MET A 32 -8.64 1.82 -12.96
C MET A 32 -9.13 3.25 -12.73
N HIS A 33 -8.35 4.20 -13.19
CA HIS A 33 -8.72 5.61 -13.22
C HIS A 33 -8.90 6.05 -14.67
N GLU A 34 -9.51 7.21 -14.86
CA GLU A 34 -9.67 7.83 -16.17
C GLU A 34 -9.32 9.32 -16.07
N SER A 35 -8.60 9.86 -17.05
CA SER A 35 -8.33 11.29 -17.14
C SER A 35 -9.61 12.05 -17.49
N SER A 36 -10.06 12.95 -16.60
CA SER A 36 -11.29 13.73 -16.82
C SER A 36 -11.18 14.77 -17.95
N ALA A 37 -9.96 15.17 -18.29
CA ALA A 37 -9.65 16.14 -19.35
C ALA A 37 -8.23 15.89 -19.87
N GLY A 38 -7.90 16.48 -21.02
CA GLY A 38 -6.55 16.45 -21.56
C GLY A 38 -5.53 17.09 -20.59
N CYS A 39 -4.42 16.42 -20.32
CA CYS A 39 -3.41 16.89 -19.37
C CYS A 39 -1.98 16.49 -19.77
N ARG A 40 -0.98 17.07 -19.10
CA ARG A 40 0.42 16.67 -19.27
C ARG A 40 0.90 15.88 -18.06
N VAL A 41 1.49 14.70 -18.30
CA VAL A 41 2.07 13.84 -17.27
C VAL A 41 3.45 13.37 -17.72
N GLY A 42 4.49 13.59 -16.91
CA GLY A 42 5.85 13.16 -17.24
C GLY A 42 6.40 13.72 -18.56
N GLY A 43 5.92 14.89 -18.99
CA GLY A 43 6.26 15.51 -20.28
C GLY A 43 5.33 15.13 -21.44
N TYR A 44 4.52 14.08 -21.31
CA TYR A 44 3.62 13.57 -22.35
C TYR A 44 2.22 14.20 -22.27
N TRP A 45 1.57 14.38 -23.42
CA TRP A 45 0.15 14.75 -23.50
C TRP A 45 -0.73 13.49 -23.38
N VAL A 46 -1.68 13.53 -22.45
CA VAL A 46 -2.67 12.47 -22.19
C VAL A 46 -4.04 13.04 -22.55
N PRO A 47 -4.73 12.53 -23.58
CA PRO A 47 -6.09 12.96 -23.93
C PRO A 47 -7.08 12.67 -22.80
N GLY A 48 -8.16 13.46 -22.70
CA GLY A 48 -9.29 13.13 -21.83
C GLY A 48 -9.92 11.78 -22.21
N GLY A 49 -10.46 11.06 -21.24
CA GLY A 49 -10.98 9.70 -21.42
C GLY A 49 -9.91 8.59 -21.45
N THR A 50 -8.62 8.91 -21.26
CA THR A 50 -7.57 7.89 -21.21
C THR A 50 -7.64 7.09 -19.91
N MET A 51 -7.73 5.76 -20.03
CA MET A 51 -7.62 4.86 -18.89
C MET A 51 -6.20 4.84 -18.31
N LEU A 52 -6.11 4.87 -16.99
CA LEU A 52 -4.88 4.84 -16.22
C LEU A 52 -4.86 3.61 -15.30
N LEU A 53 -3.80 2.82 -15.43
CA LEU A 53 -3.49 1.67 -14.58
C LEU A 53 -2.16 1.94 -13.87
N ILE A 54 -2.18 1.97 -12.54
CA ILE A 54 -0.96 2.11 -11.74
C ILE A 54 -0.46 0.70 -11.40
N ASN A 55 0.75 0.36 -11.84
CA ASN A 55 1.37 -0.94 -11.58
C ASN A 55 1.97 -1.00 -10.16
N LEU A 56 1.11 -1.28 -9.19
CA LEU A 56 1.47 -1.40 -7.78
C LEU A 56 2.51 -2.49 -7.55
N TYR A 57 2.40 -3.61 -8.25
CA TYR A 57 3.33 -4.74 -8.14
C TYR A 57 4.77 -4.31 -8.45
N SER A 58 4.96 -3.59 -9.56
CA SER A 58 6.29 -3.15 -10.00
C SER A 58 6.86 -2.08 -9.10
N ILE A 59 6.06 -1.08 -8.70
CA ILE A 59 6.51 0.01 -7.81
C ILE A 59 6.97 -0.54 -6.46
N GLN A 60 6.22 -1.47 -5.89
CA GLN A 60 6.51 -2.05 -4.57
C GLN A 60 7.63 -3.09 -4.57
N ARG A 61 8.17 -3.45 -5.75
CA ARG A 61 9.31 -4.36 -5.96
C ARG A 61 10.50 -3.70 -6.64
N ASP A 62 10.43 -2.41 -6.90
CA ASP A 62 11.48 -1.72 -7.63
C ASP A 62 12.77 -1.67 -6.77
N PRO A 63 13.88 -2.28 -7.23
CA PRO A 63 15.13 -2.33 -6.46
C PRO A 63 15.77 -0.95 -6.25
N ARG A 64 15.33 0.08 -6.99
CA ARG A 64 15.75 1.48 -6.76
C ARG A 64 15.20 2.04 -5.45
N TYR A 65 14.07 1.51 -4.97
CA TYR A 65 13.40 1.96 -3.75
C TYR A 65 13.41 0.93 -2.64
N TRP A 66 13.53 -0.36 -2.97
CA TRP A 66 13.43 -1.47 -2.03
C TRP A 66 14.67 -2.36 -2.10
N SER A 67 15.46 -2.39 -1.01
CA SER A 67 16.56 -3.35 -0.88
C SER A 67 16.00 -4.77 -0.75
N GLU A 68 16.57 -5.72 -1.50
CA GLU A 68 16.14 -7.13 -1.52
C GLU A 68 14.60 -7.22 -1.74
N PRO A 69 14.08 -6.70 -2.86
CA PRO A 69 12.66 -6.39 -3.01
C PRO A 69 11.75 -7.61 -2.94
N GLU A 70 12.24 -8.80 -3.27
CA GLU A 70 11.48 -10.05 -3.23
C GLU A 70 11.50 -10.73 -1.84
N LYS A 71 12.37 -10.29 -0.93
CA LYS A 71 12.41 -10.86 0.43
C LYS A 71 11.31 -10.26 1.29
N PHE A 72 10.59 -11.13 1.99
CA PHE A 72 9.69 -10.75 3.08
C PHE A 72 10.53 -10.38 4.31
N LYS A 73 10.68 -9.08 4.56
CA LYS A 73 11.51 -8.51 5.63
C LYS A 73 10.75 -7.41 6.38
N PRO A 74 9.90 -7.75 7.37
CA PRO A 74 9.14 -6.77 8.16
C PRO A 74 9.99 -5.67 8.79
N GLU A 75 11.24 -6.00 9.13
CA GLU A 75 12.21 -5.10 9.77
C GLU A 75 12.47 -3.83 8.94
N ARG A 76 12.20 -3.85 7.62
CA ARG A 76 12.31 -2.65 6.78
C ARG A 76 11.36 -1.52 7.18
N PHE A 77 10.33 -1.82 7.96
CA PHE A 77 9.35 -0.85 8.45
C PHE A 77 9.55 -0.46 9.91
N GLU A 78 10.61 -0.94 10.57
CA GLU A 78 10.96 -0.47 11.91
C GLU A 78 11.24 1.04 11.91
N GLY A 79 10.65 1.74 12.89
CA GLY A 79 10.74 3.19 12.99
C GLY A 79 9.94 3.97 11.93
N MET A 80 9.24 3.31 11.00
CA MET A 80 8.38 4.01 10.03
C MET A 80 7.01 4.34 10.63
N GLU A 81 6.69 5.63 10.70
CA GLU A 81 5.37 6.11 11.07
C GLU A 81 4.36 5.95 9.92
N GLY A 82 3.18 5.40 10.21
CA GLY A 82 2.12 5.20 9.23
C GLY A 82 2.34 4.05 8.26
N PHE A 83 1.33 3.81 7.40
CA PHE A 83 1.30 2.72 6.41
C PHE A 83 1.71 3.16 5.00
N ARG A 84 2.05 4.45 4.83
CA ARG A 84 2.33 5.07 3.53
C ARG A 84 3.76 5.61 3.55
N ASP A 85 4.48 5.35 2.47
CA ASP A 85 5.77 5.96 2.20
C ASP A 85 5.69 6.66 0.84
N GLY A 86 5.25 7.92 0.87
CA GLY A 86 5.10 8.78 -0.31
C GLY A 86 4.43 8.08 -1.49
N HIS A 87 5.21 7.86 -2.56
CA HIS A 87 4.79 7.17 -3.78
C HIS A 87 5.43 5.78 -3.94
N ARG A 88 6.07 5.25 -2.90
CA ARG A 88 6.71 3.92 -2.90
C ARG A 88 5.80 2.85 -2.33
N MET A 89 4.96 3.22 -1.37
CA MET A 89 4.02 2.32 -0.67
C MET A 89 2.64 2.97 -0.53
N PHE A 90 1.65 2.47 -1.28
CA PHE A 90 0.26 2.95 -1.25
C PHE A 90 -0.75 1.84 -1.64
N PRO A 91 -0.80 0.74 -0.88
CA PRO A 91 -1.61 -0.45 -1.23
C PRO A 91 -3.12 -0.18 -1.31
N PHE A 92 -3.59 0.91 -0.68
CA PHE A 92 -4.98 1.36 -0.67
C PHE A 92 -5.24 2.55 -1.62
N GLY A 93 -4.32 2.80 -2.57
CA GLY A 93 -4.41 3.91 -3.51
C GLY A 93 -4.12 5.28 -2.87
N SER A 94 -4.27 6.34 -3.65
CA SER A 94 -3.99 7.72 -3.22
C SER A 94 -4.93 8.73 -3.88
N GLY A 95 -4.91 9.96 -3.38
CA GLY A 95 -5.72 11.06 -3.89
C GLY A 95 -7.22 10.92 -3.62
N ARG A 96 -8.04 11.54 -4.47
CA ARG A 96 -9.49 11.70 -4.29
C ARG A 96 -10.27 10.39 -4.27
N ARG A 97 -9.72 9.31 -4.84
CA ARG A 97 -10.36 7.99 -4.95
C ARG A 97 -9.66 6.92 -4.11
N ARG A 98 -8.89 7.34 -3.11
CA ARG A 98 -8.30 6.46 -2.11
C ARG A 98 -9.36 5.56 -1.48
N CYS A 99 -9.00 4.32 -1.16
CA CYS A 99 -9.90 3.38 -0.52
C CYS A 99 -10.45 3.94 0.80
N ALA A 100 -11.78 4.08 0.89
CA ALA A 100 -12.45 4.52 2.11
C ALA A 100 -12.35 3.47 3.25
N GLY A 101 -12.09 2.21 2.91
CA GLY A 101 -11.98 1.10 3.85
C GLY A 101 -10.59 0.88 4.45
N GLU A 102 -9.57 1.69 4.11
CA GLU A 102 -8.17 1.51 4.56
C GLU A 102 -8.06 1.30 6.08
N ASN A 103 -8.70 2.16 6.88
CA ASN A 103 -8.63 2.07 8.34
C ASN A 103 -9.30 0.81 8.89
N LEU A 104 -10.45 0.42 8.35
CA LEU A 104 -11.17 -0.77 8.79
C LEU A 104 -10.38 -2.04 8.41
N ALA A 105 -9.84 -2.10 7.19
CA ALA A 105 -9.04 -3.22 6.72
C ALA A 105 -7.82 -3.43 7.64
N LEU A 106 -7.07 -2.38 7.95
CA LEU A 106 -5.88 -2.47 8.81
C LEU A 106 -6.22 -2.97 10.23
N ARG A 107 -7.33 -2.50 10.82
CA ARG A 107 -7.81 -2.95 12.14
C ARG A 107 -8.20 -4.43 12.11
N MET A 108 -9.01 -4.82 11.13
CA MET A 108 -9.47 -6.20 10.97
C MET A 108 -8.30 -7.15 10.72
N THR A 109 -7.39 -6.82 9.82
CA THR A 109 -6.19 -7.64 9.55
C THR A 109 -5.31 -7.75 10.80
N GLY A 110 -5.11 -6.67 11.53
CA GLY A 110 -4.36 -6.68 12.80
C GLY A 110 -4.99 -7.61 13.84
N LEU A 111 -6.30 -7.47 14.07
CA LEU A 111 -7.04 -8.31 15.02
C LEU A 111 -7.04 -9.78 14.62
N THR A 112 -7.32 -10.08 13.37
CA THR A 112 -7.36 -11.45 12.86
C THR A 112 -5.98 -12.09 12.97
N LEU A 113 -4.93 -11.44 12.48
CA LEU A 113 -3.59 -12.00 12.53
C LEU A 113 -3.12 -12.18 13.98
N GLY A 114 -3.28 -11.17 14.82
CA GLY A 114 -2.91 -11.23 16.24
C GLY A 114 -3.72 -12.22 17.08
N SER A 115 -4.88 -12.67 16.59
CA SER A 115 -5.68 -13.70 17.27
C SER A 115 -5.37 -15.12 16.79
N LEU A 116 -4.77 -15.27 15.61
CA LEU A 116 -4.43 -16.56 15.01
C LEU A 116 -3.03 -17.06 15.42
N ILE A 117 -2.12 -16.15 15.75
CA ILE A 117 -0.78 -16.44 16.27
C ILE A 117 -0.75 -16.36 17.79
#